data_AF-A0A316WD60-F1
#
_entry.id   AF-A0A316WD60-F1
#
_cell.length_a   1.000
_cell.length_b   1.000
_cell.length_c   1.000
_cell.angle_alpha   90.00
_cell.angle_beta   90.00
_cell.angle_gamma   90.00
#
_symmetry.space_group_name_H-M   'P 1'
#
loop_
_entity.id
_entity.type
_entity.pdbx_description
1 polymer ?
#
loop_
_entity_poly.entity_id
_entity_poly.type
_entity_poly.pdbx_seq_one_letter_code
_entity_poly.pdbx_strand_id
1 'polypeptide(L)'
;MGICKLIKFLENRFLNHKFYKDEFKQEYWKDVKRRRYYIRIIKENPEFRGKTRSEIESYFGSNECKHLYTNRWTYFIMIKRRKEYILAFYFENNVLIDIRYEYKYIK
;
A
#
# COMPACT_ATOMS: atom_id res chain seq x y z
N MET A 1 23.20 12.72 27.95
CA MET A 1 22.28 11.59 27.62
C MET A 1 20.87 12.10 27.26
N GLY A 2 20.71 12.85 26.17
CA GLY A 2 19.51 13.71 25.99
C GLY A 2 18.74 13.61 24.67
N ILE A 3 19.23 12.91 23.64
CA ILE A 3 18.61 12.97 22.29
C ILE A 3 18.11 11.60 21.82
N CYS A 4 18.86 10.50 22.08
CA CYS A 4 18.45 9.16 21.66
C CYS A 4 17.18 8.63 22.34
N LYS A 5 16.88 9.08 23.57
CA LYS A 5 15.61 8.72 24.24
C LYS A 5 14.42 9.47 23.63
N LEU A 6 14.62 10.71 23.15
CA LEU A 6 13.55 11.50 22.55
C LEU A 6 13.18 10.98 21.14
N ILE A 7 14.17 10.55 20.36
CA ILE A 7 13.93 9.93 19.04
C ILE A 7 13.22 8.59 19.21
N LYS A 8 13.67 7.71 20.13
CA LYS A 8 12.95 6.47 20.46
C LYS A 8 11.55 6.71 21.02
N PHE A 9 11.34 7.82 21.75
CA PHE A 9 10.02 8.17 22.27
C PHE A 9 9.10 8.71 21.18
N LEU A 10 9.61 9.50 20.23
CA LEU A 10 8.84 9.99 19.09
C LEU A 10 8.54 8.89 18.07
N GLU A 11 9.50 8.02 17.78
CA GLU A 11 9.27 6.81 16.98
C GLU A 11 8.23 5.91 17.64
N ASN A 12 8.32 5.68 18.96
CA ASN A 12 7.28 4.94 19.69
C ASN A 12 5.94 5.66 19.74
N ARG A 13 5.87 6.99 19.83
CA ARG A 13 4.59 7.71 19.94
C ARG A 13 3.83 7.77 18.61
N PHE A 14 4.55 7.73 17.47
CA PHE A 14 3.94 7.59 16.15
C PHE A 14 3.66 6.12 15.78
N LEU A 15 4.40 5.16 16.34
CA LEU A 15 4.16 3.71 16.16
C LEU A 15 3.14 3.11 17.15
N ASN A 16 2.83 3.81 18.26
CA ASN A 16 1.88 3.36 19.29
C ASN A 16 0.44 3.85 19.09
N HIS A 17 0.06 4.27 17.88
CA HIS A 17 -1.35 4.24 17.52
C HIS A 17 -1.76 2.80 17.17
N LYS A 18 -1.78 1.94 18.19
CA LYS A 18 -2.75 0.86 18.44
C LYS A 18 -3.44 0.23 17.20
N PHE A 19 -2.67 -0.22 16.22
CA PHE A 19 -3.16 -0.95 15.03
C PHE A 19 -2.22 -2.10 14.64
N TYR A 20 -1.58 -2.73 15.63
CA TYR A 20 -0.66 -3.87 15.41
C TYR A 20 -1.36 -5.21 15.14
N LYS A 21 -2.68 -5.19 14.89
CA LYS A 21 -3.45 -6.38 14.51
C LYS A 21 -4.68 -6.05 13.68
N ASP A 22 -4.63 -4.99 12.88
CA ASP A 22 -5.73 -4.69 11.96
C ASP A 22 -5.52 -5.52 10.71
N GLU A 23 -6.15 -6.69 10.68
CA GLU A 23 -6.30 -7.47 9.46
C GLU A 23 -6.73 -6.56 8.30
N PHE A 24 -6.23 -6.86 7.09
CA PHE A 24 -6.68 -6.15 5.91
C PHE A 24 -8.19 -6.32 5.77
N LYS A 25 -8.92 -5.21 5.77
CA LYS A 25 -10.37 -5.19 5.55
C LYS A 25 -10.67 -4.53 4.22
N GLN A 26 -11.23 -5.31 3.31
CA GLN A 26 -11.61 -4.85 1.97
C GLN A 26 -12.56 -3.64 2.04
N GLU A 27 -13.50 -3.63 2.98
CA GLU A 27 -14.44 -2.51 3.19
C GLU A 27 -13.72 -1.17 3.40
N TYR A 28 -12.61 -1.18 4.15
CA TYR A 28 -11.83 0.02 4.43
C TYR A 28 -10.88 0.38 3.29
N TRP A 29 -10.47 -0.59 2.48
CA TRP A 29 -9.70 -0.33 1.27
C TRP A 29 -10.50 0.46 0.22
N LYS A 30 -11.81 0.21 0.12
CA LYS A 30 -12.70 0.95 -0.78
C LYS A 30 -12.78 2.45 -0.44
N ASP A 31 -12.54 2.82 0.82
CA ASP A 31 -12.37 4.22 1.22
C ASP A 31 -10.94 4.71 0.95
N VAL A 32 -10.78 5.45 -0.15
CA VAL A 32 -9.50 6.03 -0.58
C VAL A 32 -8.79 6.80 0.56
N LYS A 33 -9.51 7.48 1.44
CA LYS A 33 -8.91 8.25 2.55
C LYS A 33 -8.22 7.36 3.58
N ARG A 34 -8.63 6.09 3.66
CA ARG A 34 -8.11 5.10 4.63
C ARG A 34 -7.01 4.21 4.07
N ARG A 35 -6.88 4.08 2.74
CA ARG A 35 -5.89 3.21 2.09
C ARG A 35 -4.46 3.38 2.63
N ARG A 36 -4.07 4.62 2.97
CA ARG A 36 -2.74 4.93 3.53
C ARG A 36 -2.38 4.14 4.80
N TYR A 37 -3.38 3.73 5.58
CA TYR A 37 -3.16 2.96 6.81
C TYR A 37 -2.86 1.48 6.54
N TYR A 38 -3.24 0.96 5.36
CA TYR A 38 -3.05 -0.43 4.99
C TYR A 38 -1.77 -0.71 4.21
N ILE A 39 -1.04 0.31 3.75
CA ILE A 39 0.13 0.16 2.88
C ILE A 39 1.13 -0.84 3.47
N ARG A 40 1.47 -0.68 4.75
CA ARG A 40 2.45 -1.54 5.42
C ARG A 40 1.96 -2.99 5.45
N ILE A 41 0.72 -3.20 5.90
CA ILE A 41 0.10 -4.52 6.06
C ILE A 41 0.00 -5.23 4.71
N ILE A 42 -0.43 -4.54 3.66
CA ILE A 42 -0.54 -5.12 2.32
C ILE A 42 0.82 -5.54 1.78
N LYS A 43 1.84 -4.68 1.92
CA LYS A 43 3.19 -4.97 1.40
C LYS A 43 3.88 -6.11 2.14
N GLU A 44 3.65 -6.21 3.44
CA GLU A 44 4.31 -7.18 4.31
C GLU A 44 3.54 -8.50 4.40
N ASN A 45 2.24 -8.52 4.04
CA ASN A 45 1.45 -9.74 4.08
C ASN A 45 1.88 -10.71 2.97
N PRO A 46 2.46 -11.88 3.31
CA PRO A 46 2.89 -12.86 2.33
C PRO A 46 1.72 -13.50 1.58
N GLU A 47 0.49 -13.49 2.13
CA GLU A 47 -0.70 -14.09 1.53
C GLU A 47 -1.01 -13.53 0.15
N PHE A 48 -0.67 -12.27 -0.11
CA PHE A 48 -0.97 -11.67 -1.42
C PHE A 48 -0.04 -12.16 -2.53
N ARG A 49 1.21 -12.53 -2.21
CA ARG A 49 2.15 -13.02 -3.23
C ARG A 49 1.71 -14.40 -3.75
N GLY A 50 1.82 -14.59 -5.06
CA GLY A 50 1.36 -15.80 -5.75
C GLY A 50 -0.12 -15.78 -6.15
N LYS A 51 -0.92 -14.85 -5.62
CA LYS A 51 -2.33 -14.69 -6.04
C LYS A 51 -2.42 -14.18 -7.48
N THR A 52 -3.41 -14.66 -8.20
CA THR A 52 -3.74 -14.24 -9.55
C THR A 52 -4.33 -12.84 -9.60
N ARG A 53 -4.38 -12.22 -10.78
CA ARG A 53 -5.07 -10.92 -10.97
C ARG A 53 -6.52 -10.92 -10.50
N SER A 54 -7.27 -11.98 -10.77
CA SER A 54 -8.68 -12.09 -10.37
C SER A 54 -8.83 -12.12 -8.84
N GLU A 55 -7.96 -12.85 -8.16
CA GLU A 55 -7.95 -12.87 -6.69
C GLU A 55 -7.58 -11.50 -6.14
N ILE A 56 -6.51 -10.86 -6.65
CA ILE A 56 -6.13 -9.50 -6.26
C ILE A 56 -7.27 -8.49 -6.51
N GLU A 57 -7.96 -8.59 -7.63
CA GLU A 57 -9.13 -7.78 -7.94
C GLU A 57 -10.27 -7.98 -6.93
N SER A 58 -10.47 -9.22 -6.46
CA SER A 58 -11.43 -9.51 -5.39
C SER A 58 -11.08 -8.79 -4.08
N TYR A 59 -9.81 -8.66 -3.71
CA TYR A 59 -9.40 -7.95 -2.49
C TYR A 59 -9.39 -6.43 -2.64
N PHE A 60 -8.82 -5.93 -3.74
CA PHE A 60 -8.45 -4.52 -3.88
C PHE A 60 -9.34 -3.75 -4.87
N GLY A 61 -10.23 -4.44 -5.57
CA GLY A 61 -10.98 -3.89 -6.70
C GLY A 61 -10.14 -3.83 -7.97
N SER A 62 -10.77 -3.34 -9.04
CA SER A 62 -10.16 -3.25 -10.36
C SER A 62 -8.95 -2.32 -10.38
N ASN A 63 -8.02 -2.61 -11.29
CA ASN A 63 -6.84 -1.80 -11.53
C ASN A 63 -7.20 -0.33 -11.84
N GLU A 64 -6.60 0.62 -11.12
CA GLU A 64 -6.81 2.07 -11.35
C GLU A 64 -5.80 2.65 -12.34
N CYS A 65 -4.83 1.85 -12.79
CA CYS A 65 -3.86 2.27 -13.78
C CYS A 65 -4.51 2.43 -15.15
N LYS A 66 -4.41 3.62 -15.75
CA LYS A 66 -4.75 3.87 -17.15
C LYS A 66 -3.60 3.54 -18.12
N HIS A 67 -2.51 2.92 -17.63
CA HIS A 67 -1.33 2.64 -18.44
C HIS A 67 -1.43 1.30 -19.18
N LEU A 68 -0.76 1.21 -20.33
CA LEU A 68 -0.73 0.06 -21.24
C LEU A 68 0.03 -1.17 -20.71
N TYR A 69 0.70 -1.05 -19.55
CA TYR A 69 1.51 -2.14 -18.99
C TYR A 69 0.61 -3.19 -18.34
N THR A 70 0.39 -4.28 -19.06
CA THR A 70 -0.47 -5.38 -18.62
C THR A 70 0.02 -6.04 -17.33
N ASN A 71 1.33 -6.03 -17.07
CA ASN A 71 1.98 -6.66 -15.92
C ASN A 71 2.04 -5.80 -14.65
N ARG A 72 1.48 -4.58 -14.66
CA ARG A 72 1.56 -3.66 -13.53
C ARG A 72 0.19 -3.05 -13.24
N TRP A 73 -0.32 -3.28 -12.03
CA TRP A 73 -1.53 -2.62 -11.55
C TRP A 73 -1.18 -1.56 -10.52
N THR A 74 -1.97 -0.52 -10.43
CA THR A 74 -1.75 0.55 -9.46
C THR A 74 -3.03 0.96 -8.80
N TYR A 75 -2.93 1.31 -7.53
CA TYR A 75 -4.00 1.88 -6.75
C TYR A 75 -3.55 3.22 -6.16
N PHE A 76 -4.35 4.23 -6.36
CA PHE A 76 -4.15 5.56 -5.80
C PHE A 76 -4.25 5.53 -4.28
N ILE A 77 -3.31 6.21 -3.62
CA ILE A 77 -3.30 6.38 -2.17
C ILE A 77 -3.61 7.82 -1.80
N MET A 78 -2.79 8.77 -2.26
CA MET A 78 -2.93 10.19 -1.90
C MET A 78 -2.07 11.10 -2.77
N ILE A 79 -2.40 12.40 -2.77
CA ILE A 79 -1.54 13.47 -3.31
C ILE A 79 -0.95 14.26 -2.15
N LYS A 80 0.37 14.52 -2.18
CA LYS A 80 1.04 15.41 -1.22
C LYS A 80 2.27 16.05 -1.85
N ARG A 81 2.40 17.38 -1.72
CA ARG A 81 3.56 18.16 -2.21
C ARG A 81 3.92 17.85 -3.68
N ARG A 82 2.93 17.93 -4.58
CA ARG A 82 3.04 17.62 -6.03
C ARG A 82 3.49 16.18 -6.35
N LYS A 83 3.34 15.26 -5.40
CA LYS A 83 3.58 13.82 -5.61
C LYS A 83 2.25 13.08 -5.50
N GLU A 84 1.95 12.27 -6.51
CA GLU A 84 0.90 11.26 -6.45
C GLU A 84 1.52 9.96 -5.95
N TYR A 85 1.07 9.51 -4.78
CA TYR A 85 1.50 8.27 -4.17
C TYR A 85 0.56 7.13 -4.56
N ILE A 86 1.16 6.02 -4.95
CA ILE A 86 0.45 4.83 -5.46
C ILE A 86 0.99 3.56 -4.81
N LEU A 87 0.14 2.55 -4.70
CA LEU A 87 0.54 1.19 -4.41
C LEU A 87 0.55 0.40 -5.72
N ALA A 88 1.73 -0.06 -6.15
CA ALA A 88 1.96 -0.76 -7.40
C ALA A 88 2.10 -2.26 -7.15
N PHE A 89 1.35 -3.05 -7.90
CA PHE A 89 1.32 -4.51 -7.89
C PHE A 89 1.96 -5.01 -9.19
N TYR A 90 3.00 -5.83 -9.06
CA TYR A 90 3.76 -6.37 -10.19
C TYR A 90 3.42 -7.83 -10.41
N PHE A 91 3.02 -8.17 -11.62
CA PHE A 91 2.61 -9.51 -12.00
C PHE A 91 3.59 -10.14 -12.98
N GLU A 92 3.86 -11.42 -12.80
CA GLU A 92 4.59 -12.26 -13.74
C GLU A 92 3.74 -13.50 -13.99
N ASN A 93 3.56 -13.92 -15.25
CA ASN A 93 2.71 -15.07 -15.60
C ASN A 93 1.32 -15.04 -14.93
N ASN A 94 0.72 -13.84 -14.84
CA ASN A 94 -0.59 -13.58 -14.22
C ASN A 94 -0.67 -13.74 -12.69
N VAL A 95 0.47 -13.95 -12.00
CA VAL A 95 0.54 -14.02 -10.53
C VAL A 95 1.29 -12.84 -9.94
N LEU A 96 0.89 -12.39 -8.75
CA LEU A 96 1.49 -11.26 -8.05
C LEU A 96 2.85 -11.67 -7.46
N ILE A 97 3.92 -10.99 -7.89
CA ILE A 97 5.29 -11.26 -7.40
C ILE A 97 5.76 -10.21 -6.40
N ASP A 98 5.33 -8.95 -6.54
CA ASP A 98 5.83 -7.85 -5.72
C ASP A 98 4.81 -6.73 -5.55
N ILE A 99 4.94 -6.00 -4.45
CA ILE A 99 4.09 -4.86 -4.09
C ILE A 99 4.98 -3.70 -3.62
N ARG A 100 4.89 -2.57 -4.31
CA ARG A 100 5.72 -1.39 -4.02
C ARG A 100 4.86 -0.18 -3.73
N TYR A 101 5.33 0.63 -2.78
CA TYR A 101 4.75 1.96 -2.53
C TYR A 101 5.64 2.99 -3.23
N GLU A 102 5.08 3.65 -4.23
CA GLU A 102 5.79 4.50 -5.16
C GLU A 102 5.15 5.88 -5.24
N TYR A 103 5.83 6.82 -5.87
CA TYR A 103 5.24 8.10 -6.22
C TYR A 103 5.67 8.56 -7.61
N LYS A 104 4.84 9.38 -8.25
CA LYS A 104 5.19 10.14 -9.45
C LYS A 104 4.97 11.63 -9.21
N TYR A 105 5.74 12.45 -9.91
CA TYR A 105 5.54 13.90 -9.89
C TYR A 105 4.35 14.28 -10.78
N ILE A 106 3.49 15.14 -10.25
CA ILE A 106 2.40 15.76 -11.01
C ILE A 106 2.97 17.05 -11.61
N LYS A 107 2.87 17.19 -12.93
CA LYS A 107 3.29 18.41 -13.65
C LYS A 107 2.38 19.58 -13.32
#